data_AF-A0A3D4BIH8-F1
#
_entry.id   AF-A0A3D4BIH8-F1
#
_cell.length_a   1.000
_cell.length_b   1.000
_cell.length_c   1.000
_cell.angle_alpha   90.00
_cell.angle_beta   90.00
_cell.angle_gamma   90.00
#
_symmetry.space_group_name_H-M   'P 1'
#
loop_
_entity.id
_entity.type
_entity.pdbx_description
1 polymer ?
#
loop_
_entity_poly.entity_id
_entity_poly.type
_entity_poly.pdbx_seq_one_letter_code
_entity_poly.pdbx_strand_id
1 'polypeptide(L)'
;MTTFTIKINERTKAGKAFRAMTETFFKDAKGIEIIENKEEKEDEIYNPEFVKMILERAESISDPEKRKNWKEIDPNNLWESLGLK
;
A
#
# COMPACT_ATOMS: atom_id res chain seq x y z
N MET A 1 -2.15 -40.75 8.81
CA MET A 1 -2.65 -39.40 8.48
C MET A 1 -1.89 -38.94 7.25
N THR A 2 -2.59 -38.50 6.20
CA THR A 2 -1.98 -38.02 4.96
C THR A 2 -2.20 -36.52 4.91
N THR A 3 -1.11 -35.75 4.82
CA THR A 3 -1.15 -34.29 4.81
C THR A 3 -0.65 -33.78 3.46
N PHE A 4 -1.31 -32.77 2.91
CA PHE A 4 -0.82 -32.03 1.75
C PHE A 4 -0.84 -30.54 2.06
N THR A 5 0.09 -29.79 1.47
CA THR A 5 0.23 -28.35 1.67
C THR A 5 -0.05 -27.64 0.36
N ILE A 6 -0.90 -26.60 0.39
CA ILE A 6 -1.17 -25.73 -0.77
C ILE A 6 -0.60 -24.35 -0.48
N LYS A 7 0.21 -23.81 -1.39
CA LYS A 7 0.66 -22.42 -1.36
C LYS A 7 -0.17 -21.59 -2.33
N ILE A 8 -0.76 -20.51 -1.85
CA ILE A 8 -1.68 -19.68 -2.62
C ILE A 8 -1.21 -18.22 -2.54
N ASN A 9 -1.22 -17.54 -3.68
CA ASN A 9 -0.96 -16.11 -3.74
C ASN A 9 -2.27 -15.33 -3.57
N GLU A 10 -2.45 -14.69 -2.41
CA GLU A 10 -3.66 -13.92 -2.06
C GLU A 10 -3.91 -12.70 -2.97
N ARG A 11 -2.91 -12.22 -3.70
CA ARG A 11 -3.08 -11.07 -4.62
C ARG A 11 -3.83 -11.47 -5.91
N THR A 12 -3.87 -12.76 -6.24
CA THR A 12 -4.55 -13.28 -7.43
C THR A 12 -6.06 -13.47 -7.21
N LYS A 13 -6.87 -13.46 -8.28
CA LYS A 13 -8.33 -13.70 -8.19
C LYS A 13 -8.65 -15.04 -7.50
N ALA A 14 -7.92 -16.09 -7.85
CA ALA A 14 -8.08 -17.41 -7.24
C ALA A 14 -7.70 -17.39 -5.75
N GLY A 15 -6.62 -16.70 -5.38
CA GLY A 15 -6.20 -16.59 -3.98
C GLY A 15 -7.18 -15.80 -3.11
N LYS A 16 -7.72 -14.69 -3.62
CA LYS A 16 -8.78 -13.94 -2.92
C LYS A 16 -10.03 -14.79 -2.71
N ALA A 17 -10.46 -15.53 -3.73
CA ALA A 17 -11.60 -16.43 -3.62
C ALA A 17 -11.35 -17.54 -2.60
N PHE A 18 -10.15 -18.14 -2.62
CA PHE A 18 -9.80 -19.18 -1.66
C PHE A 18 -9.76 -18.66 -0.23
N ARG A 19 -9.18 -17.47 0.01
CA ARG A 19 -9.18 -16.82 1.33
C ARG A 19 -10.59 -16.59 1.87
N ALA A 20 -11.48 -16.02 1.05
CA ALA A 20 -12.87 -15.80 1.44
C ALA A 20 -13.58 -17.11 1.81
N MET A 21 -13.34 -18.18 1.03
CA MET A 21 -13.85 -19.51 1.35
C MET A 21 -13.28 -20.04 2.67
N THR A 22 -11.98 -19.88 2.92
CA THR A 22 -11.35 -20.34 4.16
C THR A 22 -11.87 -19.64 5.39
N GLU A 23 -12.05 -18.31 5.33
CA GLU A 23 -12.59 -17.51 6.43
C GLU A 23 -14.05 -17.90 6.75
N THR A 24 -14.83 -18.29 5.73
CA THR A 24 -16.25 -18.63 5.89
C THR A 24 -16.48 -20.06 6.34
N PHE A 25 -15.77 -21.03 5.77
CA PHE A 25 -16.08 -22.45 5.93
C PHE A 25 -15.08 -23.23 6.78
N PHE A 26 -13.84 -22.74 6.90
CA PHE A 26 -12.74 -23.51 7.49
C PHE A 26 -12.21 -22.93 8.81
N LYS A 27 -12.66 -21.75 9.21
CA LYS A 27 -12.23 -21.07 10.46
C LYS A 27 -12.38 -21.93 11.72
N ASP A 28 -13.42 -22.76 11.80
CA ASP A 28 -13.70 -23.64 12.95
C ASP A 28 -13.60 -25.15 12.61
N ALA A 29 -13.07 -25.49 11.43
CA ALA A 29 -13.02 -26.87 10.98
C ALA A 29 -11.91 -27.66 11.69
N LYS A 30 -12.26 -28.76 12.39
CA LYS A 30 -11.33 -29.60 13.19
C LYS A 30 -10.31 -30.45 12.41
N GLY A 31 -9.89 -30.01 11.22
CA GLY A 31 -8.93 -30.75 10.40
C GLY A 31 -8.18 -29.92 9.35
N ILE A 32 -8.35 -28.60 9.38
CA ILE A 32 -7.69 -27.69 8.46
C ILE A 32 -6.83 -26.74 9.28
N GLU A 33 -5.55 -26.64 8.93
CA GLU A 33 -4.61 -25.72 9.53
C GLU A 33 -4.26 -24.65 8.49
N ILE A 34 -4.65 -23.40 8.76
CA ILE A 34 -4.35 -22.25 7.90
C ILE A 34 -3.13 -21.55 8.49
N ILE A 35 -2.01 -21.63 7.78
CA ILE A 35 -0.78 -20.94 8.16
C ILE A 35 -0.68 -19.69 7.29
N GLU A 36 -1.09 -18.56 7.87
CA GLU A 36 -0.82 -17.26 7.26
C GLU A 36 0.64 -16.92 7.50
N ASN A 37 1.42 -16.82 6.42
CA ASN A 37 2.63 -16.03 6.47
C ASN A 37 2.15 -14.60 6.64
N LYS A 38 2.17 -14.10 7.88
CA LYS A 38 2.24 -12.66 8.09
C LYS A 38 3.49 -12.24 7.34
N GLU A 39 3.32 -11.67 6.15
CA GLU A 39 4.22 -10.62 5.72
C GLU A 39 4.22 -9.71 6.94
N GLU A 40 5.27 -9.79 7.78
CA GLU A 40 5.62 -8.73 8.71
C GLU A 40 5.40 -7.49 7.87
N LYS A 41 4.40 -6.67 8.24
CA LYS A 41 4.07 -5.43 7.52
C LYS A 41 5.43 -4.83 7.24
N GLU A 42 5.86 -4.85 5.96
CA GLU A 42 7.24 -4.51 5.63
C GLU A 42 7.52 -3.23 6.39
N ASP A 43 8.38 -3.31 7.41
CA ASP A 43 8.62 -2.23 8.37
C ASP A 43 8.66 -0.97 7.55
N GLU A 44 7.75 -0.01 7.80
CA GLU A 44 7.44 1.11 6.92
C GLU A 44 8.66 1.46 6.07
N ILE A 45 8.68 0.99 4.81
CA ILE A 45 9.92 0.98 3.97
C ILE A 45 10.51 2.40 3.89
N TYR A 46 9.65 3.39 4.12
CA TYR A 46 9.97 4.79 4.20
C TYR A 46 10.00 5.29 5.63
N ASN A 47 10.97 6.15 5.91
CA ASN A 47 11.03 6.91 7.15
C ASN A 47 9.66 7.57 7.45
N PRO A 48 9.11 7.42 8.67
CA PRO A 48 7.82 8.01 9.05
C PRO A 48 7.71 9.51 8.79
N GLU A 49 8.79 10.28 8.97
CA GLU A 49 8.83 11.71 8.66
C GLU A 49 8.67 11.98 7.16
N PHE A 50 9.22 11.11 6.32
CA PHE A 50 9.04 11.19 4.87
C PHE A 50 7.57 10.93 4.50
N VAL A 51 6.96 9.89 5.07
CA VAL A 51 5.53 9.57 4.83
C VAL A 51 4.65 10.74 5.25
N LYS A 52 4.90 11.30 6.45
CA LYS A 52 4.17 12.46 6.97
C LYS A 52 4.29 13.68 6.05
N MET A 53 5.51 14.02 5.62
CA MET A 53 5.75 15.13 4.71
C MET A 53 4.97 14.98 3.39
N ILE A 54 4.92 13.77 2.82
CA ILE A 54 4.20 13.50 1.57
C ILE A 54 2.68 13.64 1.76
N LEU A 55 2.13 13.11 2.85
CA LEU A 55 0.70 13.22 3.17
C LEU A 55 0.29 14.68 3.38
N GLU A 56 1.05 15.43 4.17
CA GLU A 56 0.82 16.87 4.39
C GLU A 56 0.88 17.64 3.07
N ARG A 57 1.82 17.30 2.18
CA ARG A 57 1.92 17.91 0.85
C ARG A 57 0.70 17.58 -0.01
N ALA A 58 0.25 16.33 -0.06
CA ALA A 58 -0.92 15.91 -0.84
C ALA A 58 -2.20 16.60 -0.37
N GLU A 59 -2.41 16.71 0.94
CA GLU A 59 -3.53 17.47 1.51
C GLU A 59 -3.46 18.95 1.13
N SER A 60 -2.27 19.57 1.22
CA SER A 60 -2.09 20.99 0.87
C SER A 60 -2.36 21.30 -0.60
N ILE A 61 -2.13 20.36 -1.52
CA ILE A 61 -2.42 20.51 -2.95
C ILE A 61 -3.93 20.39 -3.20
N SER A 62 -4.58 19.48 -2.47
CA SER A 62 -6.00 19.15 -2.67
C SER A 62 -6.93 20.24 -2.14
N ASP A 63 -6.55 20.91 -1.05
CA ASP A 63 -7.32 21.96 -0.39
C ASP A 63 -6.82 23.37 -0.79
N PRO A 64 -7.62 24.16 -1.55
CA PRO A 64 -7.24 25.51 -1.98
C PRO A 64 -6.87 26.47 -0.83
N GLU A 65 -7.45 26.28 0.36
CA GLU A 65 -7.19 27.14 1.53
C GLU A 65 -5.85 26.80 2.21
N LYS A 66 -5.36 25.58 2.02
CA LYS A 66 -4.08 25.09 2.56
C LYS A 66 -2.93 25.12 1.56
N ARG A 67 -3.18 25.51 0.30
CA ARG A 67 -2.17 25.68 -0.76
C ARG A 67 -1.20 26.80 -0.42
N LYS A 68 -0.22 26.51 0.42
CA LYS A 68 0.91 27.41 0.68
C LYS A 68 2.13 26.96 -0.13
N ASN A 69 2.70 27.90 -0.88
CA ASN A 69 4.00 27.78 -1.55
C ASN A 69 4.11 26.57 -2.50
N TRP A 70 3.28 26.54 -3.54
CA TRP A 70 3.53 25.70 -4.70
C TRP A 70 4.03 26.58 -5.84
N LYS A 71 5.00 26.06 -6.58
CA LYS A 71 5.52 26.69 -7.79
C LYS A 71 5.19 25.77 -8.94
N GLU A 72 4.38 26.24 -9.87
CA GLU A 72 4.19 25.54 -11.13
C GLU A 72 5.50 25.64 -11.91
N ILE A 73 5.97 24.50 -12.42
CA ILE A 73 7.19 24.44 -13.21
C ILE A 73 6.78 24.12 -14.65
N ASP A 74 7.09 25.03 -15.57
CA ASP A 74 6.93 24.77 -17.00
C ASP A 74 8.04 23.81 -17.46
N PRO A 75 7.71 22.61 -17.97
CA PRO A 75 8.69 21.66 -18.49
C PRO A 75 9.52 22.22 -19.64
N ASN A 76 8.95 23.13 -20.43
CA ASN A 76 9.63 23.74 -21.57
C ASN A 76 10.63 24.82 -21.15
N ASN A 77 10.54 25.31 -19.91
CA ASN A 77 11.40 26.37 -19.41
C ASN A 77 11.68 26.22 -17.91
N LEU A 78 12.38 25.13 -17.57
CA LEU A 78 12.69 24.74 -16.19
C LEU A 78 13.46 25.81 -15.41
N TRP A 79 14.48 26.41 -16.02
CA TRP A 79 15.39 27.33 -15.34
C TRP A 79 14.71 28.66 -15.00
N GLU A 80 13.96 29.22 -15.94
CA GLU A 80 13.17 30.43 -15.70
C GLU A 80 12.03 30.16 -14.71
N SER A 81 11.37 29.01 -14.82
CA SER A 81 10.36 28.56 -13.86
C SER A 81 10.93 28.39 -12.45
N LEU A 82 12.23 28.16 -12.29
CA LEU A 82 12.91 28.10 -11.00
C LEU A 82 13.45 29.46 -10.54
N GLY A 83 13.43 30.50 -11.38
CA GLY A 83 13.95 31.83 -11.06
C GLY A 83 15.48 31.87 -11.06
N LEU A 84 16.11 30.92 -11.76
CA LEU A 84 17.56 30.82 -11.89
C LEU A 84 17.94 31.50 -13.23
N LYS A 85 18.55 32.68 -13.14
CA LYS A 85 19.15 33.42 -14.25
C LYS A 85 20.64 33.62 -13.99
#